data_AF-A0A955PSL3-F1
#
_entry.id   AF-A0A955PSL3-F1
#
_cell.length_a   1.000
_cell.length_b   1.000
_cell.length_c   1.000
_cell.angle_alpha   90.00
_cell.angle_beta   90.00
_cell.angle_gamma   90.00
#
_symmetry.space_group_name_H-M   'P 1'
#
loop_
_entity.id
_entity.type
_entity.pdbx_description
1 polymer ?
#
loop_
_entity_poly.entity_id
_entity_poly.type
_entity_poly.pdbx_seq_one_letter_code
_entity_poly.pdbx_strand_id
1 'polypeptide(L)'
;MHFSPPDQHLLGEVLKRVSRSFYLTLAILPRAVRSQIGLAYLLARAADTIADTGKLENVIRLECLRLLKGQLWGSTADLAQIKKIQAQVLMNQSNPDERRLLEELEGCFRIYQKFSPTDRSQIAQVLAVLIGGMEFDLHHFPQK
;
A
#
# COMPACT_ATOMS: atom_id res chain seq x y z
N MET A 1 -18.07 -8.58 -7.57
CA MET A 1 -17.36 -7.31 -7.84
C MET A 1 -16.75 -7.37 -9.23
N HIS A 2 -16.84 -6.28 -9.99
CA HIS A 2 -16.24 -6.17 -11.31
C HIS A 2 -15.00 -5.27 -11.24
N PHE A 3 -13.83 -5.81 -11.56
CA PHE A 3 -12.57 -5.06 -11.63
C PHE A 3 -12.33 -4.59 -13.06
N SER A 4 -11.97 -3.33 -13.23
CA SER A 4 -11.59 -2.78 -14.54
C SER A 4 -10.22 -3.34 -14.98
N PRO A 5 -9.83 -3.23 -16.26
CA PRO A 5 -8.52 -3.70 -16.70
C PRO A 5 -7.33 -3.13 -15.91
N PRO A 6 -7.31 -1.84 -15.53
CA PRO A 6 -6.28 -1.30 -14.62
C PRO A 6 -6.25 -1.99 -13.25
N ASP A 7 -7.43 -2.29 -12.67
CA ASP A 7 -7.50 -2.94 -11.37
C ASP A 7 -6.96 -4.39 -11.43
N GLN A 8 -7.23 -5.09 -12.54
CA GLN A 8 -6.71 -6.44 -12.79
C GLN A 8 -5.19 -6.42 -13.01
N HIS A 9 -4.66 -5.40 -13.70
CA HIS A 9 -3.22 -5.20 -13.85
C HIS A 9 -2.53 -5.03 -12.50
N LEU A 10 -3.13 -4.23 -11.61
CA LEU A 10 -2.63 -3.96 -10.27
C LEU A 10 -2.62 -5.23 -9.40
N LEU A 11 -3.74 -5.96 -9.34
CA LEU A 11 -3.86 -7.21 -8.57
C LEU A 11 -3.13 -8.42 -9.23
N GLY A 12 -2.65 -8.25 -10.46
CA GLY A 12 -1.96 -9.27 -11.23
C GLY A 12 -0.47 -8.98 -11.36
N GLU A 13 -0.12 -8.21 -12.39
CA GLU A 13 1.27 -7.97 -12.79
C GLU A 13 2.04 -7.12 -11.78
N VAL A 14 1.46 -6.04 -11.25
CA VAL A 14 2.13 -5.22 -10.23
C VAL A 14 2.40 -6.05 -8.98
N LEU A 15 1.39 -6.76 -8.46
CA LEU A 15 1.53 -7.65 -7.31
C LEU A 15 2.61 -8.71 -7.51
N LYS A 16 2.62 -9.38 -8.67
CA LYS A 16 3.60 -10.40 -9.01
C LYS A 16 5.03 -9.85 -9.03
N ARG A 17 5.22 -8.63 -9.52
CA ARG A 17 6.53 -7.96 -9.60
C ARG A 17 7.07 -7.59 -8.23
N VAL A 18 6.25 -7.00 -7.36
CA VAL A 18 6.69 -6.65 -6.00
C VAL A 18 6.75 -7.85 -5.05
N SER A 19 6.18 -9.01 -5.41
CA SER A 19 6.27 -10.23 -4.61
C SER A 19 5.89 -11.52 -5.34
N ARG A 20 6.89 -12.19 -5.93
CA ARG A 20 6.69 -13.45 -6.64
C ARG A 20 6.16 -14.57 -5.74
N SER A 21 6.76 -14.77 -4.56
CA SER A 21 6.38 -15.86 -3.66
C SER A 21 4.98 -15.66 -3.07
N PHE A 22 4.63 -14.44 -2.67
CA PHE A 22 3.30 -14.14 -2.15
C PHE A 22 2.23 -14.26 -3.25
N TYR A 23 2.53 -13.79 -4.47
CA TYR A 23 1.63 -13.94 -5.62
C TYR A 23 1.26 -15.40 -5.89
N LEU A 24 2.23 -16.32 -5.83
CA LEU A 24 1.98 -17.76 -5.96
C LEU A 24 1.08 -18.29 -4.84
N THR A 25 1.27 -17.79 -3.62
CA THR A 25 0.44 -18.15 -2.46
C THR A 25 -1.00 -17.67 -2.61
N LEU A 26 -1.24 -16.53 -3.27
CA LEU A 26 -2.61 -16.08 -3.56
C LEU A 26 -3.38 -17.08 -4.45
N ALA A 27 -2.71 -17.83 -5.32
CA ALA A 27 -3.34 -18.77 -6.24
C ALA A 27 -4.07 -19.93 -5.53
N ILE A 28 -3.61 -20.32 -4.34
CA ILE A 28 -4.23 -21.39 -3.54
C ILE A 28 -5.40 -20.90 -2.65
N LEU A 29 -5.56 -19.59 -2.49
CA LEU A 29 -6.65 -19.02 -1.70
C LEU A 29 -8.00 -19.15 -2.42
N PRO A 30 -9.12 -19.24 -1.68
CA PRO A 30 -10.46 -19.14 -2.26
C PRO A 30 -10.61 -17.86 -3.09
N ARG A 31 -11.22 -17.97 -4.27
CA ARG A 31 -11.39 -16.84 -5.19
C ARG A 31 -12.07 -15.64 -4.54
N ALA A 32 -12.96 -15.89 -3.58
CA ALA A 32 -13.75 -14.87 -2.89
C ALA A 32 -12.92 -13.90 -2.02
N VAL A 33 -11.72 -14.30 -1.57
CA VAL A 33 -10.87 -13.48 -0.67
C VAL A 33 -9.55 -13.03 -1.29
N ARG A 34 -9.22 -13.58 -2.46
CA ARG A 34 -7.92 -13.38 -3.12
C ARG A 34 -7.63 -11.91 -3.40
N SER A 35 -8.62 -11.17 -3.89
CA SER A 35 -8.48 -9.73 -4.20
C SER A 35 -8.26 -8.88 -2.95
N GLN A 36 -8.93 -9.22 -1.86
CA GLN A 36 -8.86 -8.50 -0.58
C GLN A 36 -7.46 -8.66 0.01
N ILE A 37 -6.98 -9.89 0.09
CA ILE A 37 -5.64 -10.20 0.61
C ILE A 37 -4.56 -9.64 -0.32
N GLY A 38 -4.75 -9.75 -1.65
CA GLY A 38 -3.83 -9.17 -2.61
C GLY A 38 -3.70 -7.65 -2.48
N LEU A 39 -4.82 -6.94 -2.33
CA LEU A 39 -4.79 -5.49 -2.12
C LEU A 39 -4.16 -5.12 -0.76
N ALA A 40 -4.52 -5.83 0.31
CA ALA A 40 -3.93 -5.60 1.63
C ALA A 40 -2.41 -5.74 1.57
N TYR A 41 -1.91 -6.75 0.86
CA TYR A 41 -0.48 -6.93 0.65
C TYR A 41 0.15 -5.75 -0.11
N LEU A 42 -0.49 -5.27 -1.19
CA LEU A 42 0.04 -4.15 -1.96
C LEU A 42 0.12 -2.86 -1.15
N LEU A 43 -0.90 -2.57 -0.34
CA LEU A 43 -0.90 -1.42 0.57
C LEU A 43 0.16 -1.56 1.67
N ALA A 44 0.33 -2.78 2.22
CA ALA A 44 1.38 -3.07 3.20
C ALA A 44 2.78 -2.90 2.58
N ARG A 45 2.98 -3.40 1.35
CA ARG A 45 4.23 -3.25 0.61
C ARG A 45 4.50 -1.79 0.26
N ALA A 46 3.49 -1.01 -0.10
CA ALA A 46 3.65 0.42 -0.31
C ALA A 46 4.10 1.13 0.98
N ALA A 47 3.52 0.78 2.14
CA ALA A 47 3.96 1.31 3.43
C ALA A 47 5.41 0.93 3.77
N ASP A 48 5.77 -0.33 3.58
CA ASP A 48 7.13 -0.86 3.74
C ASP A 48 8.14 -0.11 2.86
N THR A 49 7.84 0.04 1.58
CA THR A 49 8.61 0.84 0.62
C THR A 49 8.79 2.29 1.10
N ILE A 50 7.77 2.93 1.67
CA ILE A 50 7.88 4.29 2.24
C ILE A 50 8.83 4.30 3.44
N ALA A 51 8.69 3.34 4.36
CA ALA A 51 9.53 3.24 5.56
C ALA A 51 11.01 2.99 5.21
N ASP A 52 11.27 2.14 4.22
CA ASP A 52 12.59 1.69 3.77
C ASP A 52 13.28 2.66 2.79
N THR A 53 12.63 3.74 2.38
CA THR A 53 13.26 4.75 1.51
C THR A 53 14.31 5.55 2.28
N GLY A 54 15.52 4.97 2.46
CA GLY A 54 16.59 5.54 3.27
C GLY A 54 17.15 6.88 2.80
N LYS A 55 16.91 7.26 1.54
CA LYS A 55 17.25 8.59 1.00
C LYS A 55 16.35 9.71 1.53
N LEU A 56 15.19 9.37 2.09
CA LEU A 56 14.25 10.33 2.68
C LEU A 56 14.51 10.50 4.17
N GLU A 57 14.33 11.72 4.66
CA GLU A 57 14.34 11.97 6.10
C GLU A 57 13.20 11.22 6.82
N ASN A 58 13.46 10.74 8.04
CA ASN A 58 12.46 10.01 8.83
C ASN A 58 11.17 10.79 9.02
N VAL A 59 11.25 12.12 9.17
CA VAL A 59 10.07 12.98 9.35
C VAL A 59 9.15 12.89 8.14
N ILE A 60 9.71 12.91 6.92
CA ILE A 60 8.94 12.80 5.67
C ILE A 60 8.35 11.40 5.53
N ARG A 61 9.11 10.34 5.87
CA ARG A 61 8.61 8.96 5.87
C ARG A 61 7.44 8.78 6.83
N LEU A 62 7.57 9.29 8.06
CA LEU A 62 6.51 9.29 9.08
C LEU A 62 5.27 10.05 8.62
N GLU A 63 5.44 11.21 7.99
CA GLU A 63 4.32 11.96 7.42
C GLU A 63 3.60 11.14 6.35
N CYS A 64 4.35 10.52 5.42
CA CYS A 64 3.78 9.70 4.35
C CYS A 64 3.03 8.47 4.90
N LEU A 65 3.59 7.78 5.91
CA LEU A 65 2.93 6.66 6.58
C LEU A 65 1.63 7.09 7.26
N ARG A 66 1.63 8.24 7.94
CA ARG A 66 0.41 8.78 8.58
C ARG A 66 -0.65 9.16 7.57
N LEU A 67 -0.26 9.79 6.45
CA LEU A 67 -1.17 10.10 5.35
C LEU A 67 -1.77 8.81 4.77
N LEU A 68 -0.93 7.81 4.48
CA LEU A 68 -1.38 6.50 3.96
C LEU A 68 -2.36 5.84 4.93
N LYS A 69 -2.02 5.80 6.22
CA LYS A 69 -2.86 5.27 7.30
C LYS A 69 -4.20 6.00 7.33
N GLY A 70 -4.19 7.33 7.30
CA GLY A 70 -5.41 8.15 7.32
C GLY A 70 -6.42 7.80 6.21
N GLN A 71 -5.95 7.32 5.05
CA GLN A 71 -6.81 6.91 3.94
C GLN A 71 -7.62 5.64 4.20
N LEU A 72 -7.23 4.78 5.16
CA LEU A 72 -7.85 3.46 5.35
C LEU A 72 -9.23 3.53 6.01
N TRP A 73 -9.50 4.54 6.83
CA TRP A 73 -10.80 4.71 7.53
C TRP A 73 -11.72 5.72 6.85
N GLY A 74 -11.26 6.38 5.79
CA GLY A 74 -12.07 7.33 5.03
C GLY A 74 -13.16 6.65 4.22
N SER A 75 -14.33 7.29 4.14
CA SER A 75 -15.41 6.86 3.23
C SER A 75 -14.98 6.94 1.76
N THR A 76 -14.13 7.92 1.45
CA THR A 76 -13.53 8.17 0.13
C THR A 76 -12.06 8.53 0.32
N ALA A 77 -11.21 8.10 -0.62
CA ALA A 77 -9.79 8.45 -0.62
C ALA A 77 -9.60 9.90 -1.05
N ASP A 78 -8.76 10.61 -0.29
CA ASP A 78 -8.27 11.95 -0.59
C ASP A 78 -7.10 11.85 -1.57
N LEU A 79 -7.40 12.11 -2.84
CA LEU A 79 -6.41 12.07 -3.92
C LEU A 79 -5.28 13.10 -3.72
N ALA A 80 -5.53 14.22 -3.04
CA ALA A 80 -4.47 15.20 -2.78
C ALA A 80 -3.42 14.63 -1.82
N GLN A 81 -3.85 13.89 -0.79
CA GLN A 81 -2.93 13.22 0.14
C GLN A 81 -2.16 12.09 -0.53
N ILE A 82 -2.81 11.30 -1.40
CA ILE A 82 -2.12 10.24 -2.15
C ILE A 82 -1.05 10.83 -3.08
N LYS A 83 -1.38 11.90 -3.82
CA LYS A 83 -0.42 12.61 -4.67
C LYS A 83 0.73 13.23 -3.88
N LYS A 84 0.45 13.71 -2.66
CA LYS A 84 1.49 14.21 -1.76
C LYS A 84 2.49 13.11 -1.39
N ILE A 85 2.02 11.91 -1.05
CA ILE A 85 2.89 10.75 -0.78
C ILE A 85 3.76 10.45 -2.02
N GLN A 86 3.13 10.37 -3.20
CA GLN A 86 3.83 10.08 -4.45
C GLN A 86 4.93 11.11 -4.75
N ALA A 87 4.64 12.39 -4.62
CA ALA A 87 5.60 13.46 -4.87
C ALA A 87 6.84 13.39 -3.95
N GLN A 88 6.66 12.98 -2.70
CA GLN A 88 7.76 12.84 -1.75
C GLN A 88 8.61 11.59 -2.02
N VAL A 89 7.99 10.47 -2.38
CA VAL A 89 8.65 9.15 -2.36
C VAL A 89 9.18 8.71 -3.73
N LEU A 90 8.50 9.04 -4.83
CA LEU A 90 8.83 8.50 -6.15
C LEU A 90 10.24 8.85 -6.64
N MET A 91 10.73 10.05 -6.35
CA MET A 91 12.07 10.49 -6.77
C MET A 91 13.20 9.76 -6.05
N ASN A 92 12.91 9.21 -4.87
CA ASN A 92 13.87 8.54 -4.02
C ASN A 92 13.83 7.01 -4.14
N GLN A 93 12.81 6.46 -4.81
CA GLN A 93 12.66 5.03 -5.01
C GLN A 93 13.45 4.55 -6.24
N SER A 94 14.48 3.75 -5.99
CA SER A 94 15.38 3.18 -7.00
C SER A 94 14.92 1.85 -7.58
N ASN A 95 14.13 1.07 -6.83
CA ASN A 95 13.55 -0.17 -7.31
C ASN A 95 12.38 0.16 -8.26
N PRO A 96 12.45 -0.20 -9.55
CA PRO A 96 11.44 0.15 -10.53
C PRO A 96 10.08 -0.48 -10.25
N ASP A 97 10.04 -1.69 -9.68
CA ASP A 97 8.78 -2.39 -9.40
C ASP A 97 8.05 -1.75 -8.19
N GLU A 98 8.80 -1.37 -7.14
CA GLU A 98 8.25 -0.63 -5.99
C GLU A 98 7.84 0.79 -6.35
N ARG A 99 8.64 1.47 -7.18
CA ARG A 99 8.28 2.77 -7.74
C ARG A 99 6.96 2.68 -8.50
N ARG A 100 6.80 1.65 -9.34
CA ARG A 100 5.57 1.41 -10.09
C ARG A 100 4.37 1.18 -9.18
N LEU A 101 4.54 0.45 -8.08
CA LEU A 101 3.50 0.31 -7.06
C LEU A 101 3.07 1.66 -6.47
N LEU A 102 4.03 2.52 -6.13
CA LEU A 102 3.73 3.86 -5.61
C LEU A 102 3.04 4.76 -6.64
N GLU A 103 3.40 4.67 -7.93
CA GLU A 103 2.69 5.36 -9.03
C GLU A 103 1.22 4.92 -9.13
N GLU A 104 0.94 3.65 -8.85
CA GLU A 104 -0.39 3.04 -8.90
C GLU A 104 -1.15 3.11 -7.56
N LEU A 105 -0.65 3.88 -6.57
CA LEU A 105 -1.23 3.95 -5.22
C LEU A 105 -2.69 4.46 -5.23
N GLU A 106 -3.01 5.42 -6.12
CA GLU A 106 -4.40 5.86 -6.34
C GLU A 106 -5.30 4.69 -6.77
N GLY A 107 -4.78 3.81 -7.62
CA GLY A 107 -5.47 2.60 -8.07
C GLY A 107 -5.74 1.62 -6.92
N CYS A 108 -4.80 1.48 -5.98
CA CYS A 108 -4.99 0.67 -4.78
C CYS A 108 -6.20 1.16 -3.97
N PHE A 109 -6.30 2.46 -3.70
CA PHE A 109 -7.42 3.01 -2.94
C PHE A 109 -8.75 3.02 -3.72
N ARG A 110 -8.70 3.12 -5.04
CA ARG A 110 -9.88 2.92 -5.89
C ARG A 110 -10.43 1.49 -5.77
N ILE A 111 -9.57 0.48 -5.77
CA ILE A 111 -9.98 -0.92 -5.55
C ILE A 111 -10.49 -1.10 -4.12
N TYR A 112 -9.79 -0.53 -3.13
CA TYR A 112 -10.16 -0.60 -1.72
C TYR A 112 -11.62 -0.15 -1.49
N GLN A 113 -12.03 0.96 -2.11
CA GLN A 113 -13.39 1.49 -2.01
C GLN A 113 -14.46 0.59 -2.62
N LYS A 114 -14.11 -0.32 -3.53
CA LYS A 114 -15.06 -1.28 -4.11
C LYS A 114 -15.39 -2.43 -3.16
N PHE A 115 -14.57 -2.65 -2.12
CA PHE A 115 -14.79 -3.71 -1.16
C PHE A 115 -15.94 -3.41 -0.20
N SER A 116 -16.50 -4.48 0.38
CA SER A 116 -17.56 -4.34 1.39
C SER A 116 -17.02 -3.56 2.61
N PRO A 117 -17.88 -2.88 3.39
CA PRO A 117 -17.46 -2.24 4.63
C PRO A 117 -16.73 -3.18 5.59
N THR A 118 -17.17 -4.45 5.65
CA THR A 118 -16.54 -5.49 6.47
C THR A 118 -15.11 -5.80 6.00
N ASP A 119 -14.92 -6.06 4.70
CA ASP A 119 -13.60 -6.33 4.13
C ASP A 119 -12.67 -5.12 4.31
N ARG A 120 -13.18 -3.90 4.07
CA ARG A 120 -12.43 -2.66 4.28
C ARG A 120 -11.95 -2.54 5.72
N SER A 121 -12.84 -2.76 6.70
CA SER A 121 -12.51 -2.73 8.12
C SER A 121 -11.39 -3.73 8.47
N GLN A 122 -11.48 -4.96 7.97
CA GLN A 122 -10.46 -6.00 8.22
C GLN A 122 -9.10 -5.63 7.61
N ILE A 123 -9.09 -5.17 6.36
CA ILE A 123 -7.87 -4.71 5.69
C ILE A 123 -7.25 -3.52 6.44
N ALA A 124 -8.07 -2.52 6.82
CA ALA A 124 -7.64 -1.36 7.58
C ALA A 124 -7.02 -1.73 8.92
N GLN A 125 -7.63 -2.65 9.67
CA GLN A 125 -7.11 -3.12 10.96
C GLN A 125 -5.71 -3.73 10.82
N VAL A 126 -5.51 -4.62 9.86
CA VAL A 126 -4.19 -5.24 9.62
C VAL A 126 -3.16 -4.18 9.25
N LEU A 127 -3.48 -3.30 8.31
CA LEU A 127 -2.58 -2.24 7.88
C LEU A 127 -2.27 -1.23 9.00
N ALA A 128 -3.23 -0.94 9.89
CA ALA A 128 -3.03 -0.08 11.05
C ALA A 128 -1.91 -0.61 11.95
N VAL A 129 -1.93 -1.91 12.22
CA VAL A 129 -0.96 -2.57 13.09
C VAL A 129 0.41 -2.57 12.43
N LEU A 130 0.50 -2.93 11.14
CA LEU A 130 1.75 -2.93 10.39
C LEU A 130 2.38 -1.54 10.31
N ILE A 131 1.60 -0.54 9.89
CA ILE A 131 2.07 0.85 9.79
C ILE A 131 2.42 1.40 11.17
N GLY A 132 1.67 1.04 12.22
CA GLY A 132 1.97 1.43 13.59
C GLY A 132 3.34 0.93 14.06
N GLY A 133 3.72 -0.30 13.68
CA GLY A 133 5.06 -0.84 13.93
C GLY A 133 6.15 -0.05 13.20
N MET A 134 5.94 0.27 11.91
CA MET A 134 6.88 1.07 11.12
C MET A 134 7.06 2.49 11.69
N GLU A 135 5.95 3.13 12.11
CA GLU A 135 6.00 4.44 12.78
C GLU A 135 6.78 4.37 14.09
N PHE A 136 6.55 3.33 14.90
CA PHE A 136 7.29 3.10 16.14
C PHE A 136 8.79 2.96 15.87
N ASP A 137 9.19 2.14 14.92
CA ASP A 137 10.59 1.91 14.57
C ASP A 137 11.29 3.20 14.11
N LEU A 138 10.65 3.97 13.23
CA LEU A 138 11.20 5.25 12.74
C LEU A 138 11.38 6.30 13.84
N HIS A 139 10.54 6.27 14.88
CA HIS A 139 10.68 7.16 16.05
C HIS A 139 11.79 6.72 17.01
N HIS A 140 11.92 5.42 17.26
CA HIS A 140 12.81 4.91 18.31
C HIS A 140 14.21 4.55 17.79
N PHE A 141 14.35 4.27 16.50
CA PHE A 141 15.61 3.88 15.87
C PHE A 141 15.94 4.79 14.67
N PRO A 142 16.17 6.10 14.89
CA PRO A 142 16.48 6.99 13.80
C PRO A 142 17.81 6.60 13.14
N GLN A 143 17.77 6.33 11.83
CA GLN A 143 18.98 6.16 11.03
C GLN A 143 19.76 7.48 11.02
N LYS A 144 21.04 7.41 11.39
CA LYS A 144 21.98 8.54 11.44
C LYS A 144 22.38 9.01 10.05
#